data_AF-A0A1B7NHU8-F1
#
_entry.id   AF-A0A1B7NHU8-F1
#
_cell.length_a   1.000
_cell.length_b   1.000
_cell.length_c   1.000
_cell.angle_alpha   90.00
_cell.angle_beta   90.00
_cell.angle_gamma   90.00
#
_symmetry.space_group_name_H-M   'P 1'
#
loop_
_entity.id
_entity.type
_entity.pdbx_description
1 polymer ?
#
loop_
_entity_poly.entity_id
_entity_poly.type
_entity_poly.pdbx_seq_one_letter_code
_entity_poly.pdbx_strand_id
1 'polypeptide(L)'
;MAPPRVSNFHKPQYFTPDASHRGWTCNVCISRRKNQIYFPNLKAALRHEKTSSEHARHISEAEWWKPQDDRWGLPDPPPLTSEGLRTWEMQTHVDHVYDLVPFWMRAVDAAERGEVLRLEEFLQKMEGDGGWRSADQVWGMLGAWRPNHQGGSDGWGNKDGVSTRKGGGTDSTSDNQDKGWGVKEAWAVLSNHSSNSSHRDTERASGTQTSQKSSHVGVTHPFVDDIALQEAADEEKRQQMHRFFEMSTEQKVLKIQETIRYLRTHPA
;
A
#
# COMPACT_ATOMS: atom_id res chain seq x y z
N MET A 1 -19.51 -23.42 45.69
CA MET A 1 -18.30 -23.84 46.43
C MET A 1 -17.11 -23.20 45.75
N ALA A 2 -16.40 -22.29 46.43
CA ALA A 2 -15.21 -21.66 45.88
C ALA A 2 -14.05 -22.69 45.84
N PRO A 3 -13.27 -22.77 44.74
CA PRO A 3 -12.13 -23.68 44.68
C PRO A 3 -11.08 -23.27 45.75
N PRO A 4 -10.44 -24.24 46.43
CA PRO A 4 -9.42 -23.95 47.42
C PRO A 4 -8.29 -23.14 46.81
N ARG A 5 -8.12 -21.91 47.29
CA ARG A 5 -7.08 -20.96 46.85
C ARG A 5 -5.72 -21.32 47.45
N VAL A 6 -5.04 -22.35 46.95
CA VAL A 6 -3.58 -22.45 47.17
C VAL A 6 -2.93 -23.26 46.05
N SER A 7 -2.48 -22.58 45.00
CA SER A 7 -1.64 -23.20 43.99
C SER A 7 -0.28 -22.50 44.04
N ASN A 8 0.75 -23.18 44.55
CA ASN A 8 2.13 -22.69 44.66
C ASN A 8 2.84 -22.52 43.28
N PHE A 9 2.08 -22.39 42.20
CA PHE A 9 2.64 -22.13 40.87
C PHE A 9 3.06 -20.66 40.80
N HIS A 10 4.14 -20.37 40.07
CA HIS A 10 4.50 -19.00 39.74
C HIS A 10 3.42 -18.38 38.84
N LYS A 11 2.85 -19.18 37.92
CA LYS A 11 1.81 -18.75 36.98
C LYS A 11 0.65 -19.75 36.96
N PRO A 12 -0.23 -19.73 37.98
CA PRO A 12 -1.29 -20.73 38.13
C PRO A 12 -2.29 -20.76 36.97
N GLN A 13 -2.42 -19.67 36.20
CA GLN A 13 -3.30 -19.59 35.03
C GLN A 13 -2.96 -20.59 33.91
N TYR A 14 -1.73 -21.12 33.87
CA TYR A 14 -1.30 -22.09 32.86
C TYR A 14 -1.49 -23.55 33.28
N PHE A 15 -2.02 -23.77 34.48
CA PHE A 15 -2.26 -25.10 35.03
C PHE A 15 -3.72 -25.27 35.43
N THR A 16 -4.37 -26.27 34.85
CA THR A 16 -5.75 -26.61 35.20
C THR A 16 -5.78 -27.89 36.02
N PRO A 17 -6.46 -27.91 37.18
CA PRO A 17 -6.68 -29.15 37.90
C PRO A 17 -7.66 -30.03 37.12
N ASP A 18 -7.27 -31.27 36.87
CA ASP A 18 -8.12 -32.25 36.19
C ASP A 18 -9.00 -32.97 37.22
N ALA A 19 -10.29 -32.64 37.22
CA ALA A 19 -11.28 -33.20 38.13
C ALA A 19 -11.44 -34.72 37.97
N SER A 20 -11.17 -35.27 36.78
CA SER A 20 -11.39 -36.69 36.47
C SER A 20 -10.32 -37.58 37.06
N HIS A 21 -9.07 -37.10 37.09
CA HIS A 21 -7.91 -37.93 37.43
C HIS A 21 -7.14 -37.46 38.66
N ARG A 22 -7.65 -36.46 39.41
CA ARG A 22 -6.94 -35.82 40.55
C ARG A 22 -5.53 -35.35 40.18
N GLY A 23 -5.35 -34.92 38.94
CA GLY A 23 -4.08 -34.48 38.38
C GLY A 23 -4.09 -33.00 38.00
N TRP A 24 -3.06 -32.60 37.27
CA TRP A 24 -2.90 -31.27 36.73
C TRP A 24 -2.54 -31.35 35.26
N THR A 25 -3.10 -30.49 34.42
CA THR A 25 -2.69 -30.34 33.03
C THR A 25 -2.03 -28.99 32.82
N CYS A 26 -1.01 -28.93 31.97
CA CYS A 26 -0.45 -27.66 31.50
C CYS A 26 -1.14 -27.28 30.19
N ASN A 27 -1.75 -26.09 30.16
CA ASN A 27 -2.49 -25.58 29.00
C ASN A 27 -1.58 -25.03 27.90
N VAL A 28 -0.32 -24.77 28.24
CA VAL A 28 0.66 -24.11 27.35
C VAL A 28 1.56 -25.12 26.64
N CYS A 29 1.76 -26.29 27.26
CA CYS A 29 2.61 -27.32 26.69
C CYS A 29 1.75 -28.37 25.97
N ILE A 30 1.98 -28.51 24.66
CA ILE A 30 1.30 -29.49 23.81
C ILE A 30 2.16 -30.74 23.70
N SER A 31 1.60 -31.91 24.03
CA SER A 31 2.27 -33.20 23.76
C SER A 31 1.95 -33.66 22.34
N ARG A 32 2.90 -34.29 21.65
CA ARG A 32 2.67 -34.84 20.30
C ARG A 32 1.49 -35.83 20.20
N ARG A 33 1.07 -36.43 21.32
CA ARG A 33 -0.02 -37.43 21.37
C ARG A 33 -1.32 -36.92 21.96
N LYS A 34 -1.28 -35.83 22.72
CA LYS A 34 -2.43 -35.27 23.44
C LYS A 34 -2.25 -33.76 23.48
N ASN A 35 -3.32 -33.02 23.21
CA ASN A 35 -3.29 -31.55 23.14
C ASN A 35 -2.78 -30.87 24.43
N GLN A 36 -2.67 -31.61 25.55
CA GLN A 36 -2.14 -31.12 26.82
C GLN A 36 -1.25 -32.18 27.50
N ILE A 37 -0.25 -31.72 28.25
CA ILE A 37 0.57 -32.59 29.11
C ILE A 37 -0.14 -32.78 30.45
N TYR A 38 -0.37 -34.05 30.83
CA TYR A 38 -0.98 -34.44 32.10
C TYR A 38 0.07 -34.83 33.14
N PHE A 39 -0.12 -34.36 34.37
CA PHE A 39 0.71 -34.65 35.53
C PHE A 39 -0.14 -35.33 36.62
N PRO A 40 0.27 -36.50 37.13
CA PRO A 40 -0.52 -37.26 38.10
C PRO A 40 -0.60 -36.62 39.49
N ASN A 41 0.24 -35.63 39.80
CA ASN A 41 0.23 -34.92 41.07
C ASN A 41 0.81 -33.51 40.96
N LEU A 42 0.51 -32.67 41.96
CA LEU A 42 0.96 -31.27 42.03
C LEU A 42 2.49 -31.12 42.00
N LYS A 43 3.22 -32.03 42.66
CA LYS A 43 4.69 -31.97 42.73
C LYS A 43 5.35 -32.16 41.36
N ALA A 44 4.76 -32.98 40.50
CA ALA A 44 5.20 -33.17 39.12
C ALA A 44 4.94 -31.94 38.26
N ALA A 45 3.75 -31.32 38.40
CA ALA A 45 3.41 -30.08 37.70
C ALA A 45 4.32 -28.89 38.11
N LEU A 46 4.58 -28.72 39.41
CA LEU A 46 5.51 -27.68 39.92
C LEU A 46 6.95 -27.90 39.45
N ARG A 47 7.38 -29.16 39.32
CA ARG A 47 8.69 -29.47 38.77
C ARG A 47 8.75 -29.09 37.29
N HIS A 48 7.70 -29.44 36.52
CA HIS A 48 7.60 -29.06 35.11
C HIS A 48 7.69 -27.54 34.92
N GLU A 49 6.95 -26.76 35.71
CA GLU A 49 7.00 -25.29 35.68
C GLU A 49 8.44 -24.75 35.86
N LYS A 50 9.21 -25.36 36.78
CA LYS A 50 10.55 -24.88 37.14
C LYS A 50 11.67 -25.37 36.22
N THR A 51 11.54 -26.59 35.69
CA THR A 51 12.67 -27.25 35.01
C THR A 51 12.49 -27.40 33.50
N SER A 52 11.29 -27.19 32.96
CA SER A 52 11.05 -27.37 31.52
C SER A 52 11.38 -26.11 30.73
N SER A 53 12.42 -26.17 29.89
CA SER A 53 12.78 -25.10 28.96
C SER A 53 11.69 -24.84 27.92
N GLU A 54 11.06 -25.90 27.40
CA GLU A 54 9.93 -25.79 26.46
C GLU A 54 8.74 -25.04 27.09
N HIS A 55 8.44 -25.31 28.37
CA HIS A 55 7.40 -24.58 29.08
C HIS A 55 7.73 -23.08 29.19
N ALA A 56 8.98 -22.75 29.55
CA ALA A 56 9.42 -21.35 29.61
C ALA A 56 9.31 -20.66 28.24
N ARG A 57 9.70 -21.35 27.17
CA ARG A 57 9.59 -20.85 25.78
C ARG A 57 8.14 -20.60 25.38
N HIS A 58 7.26 -21.58 25.57
CA HIS A 58 5.84 -21.41 25.23
C HIS A 58 5.15 -20.36 26.13
N ILE A 59 5.57 -20.18 27.38
CA ILE A 59 5.07 -19.07 28.22
C ILE A 59 5.51 -17.74 27.62
N SER A 60 6.78 -17.59 27.21
CA SER A 60 7.22 -16.35 26.56
C SER A 60 6.48 -16.08 25.25
N GLU A 61 6.21 -17.13 24.45
CA GLU A 61 5.40 -17.08 23.22
C GLU A 61 3.89 -16.89 23.48
N ALA A 62 3.38 -17.20 24.68
CA ALA A 62 2.01 -16.90 25.05
C ALA A 62 1.87 -15.50 25.67
N GLU A 63 2.94 -14.96 26.26
CA GLU A 63 2.93 -13.69 26.97
C GLU A 63 3.35 -12.49 26.13
N TRP A 64 4.13 -12.66 25.07
CA TRP A 64 4.51 -11.52 24.21
C TRP A 64 3.31 -10.84 23.54
N TRP A 65 2.22 -11.59 23.31
CA TRP A 65 0.97 -11.05 22.80
C TRP A 65 0.01 -10.58 23.87
N LYS A 66 0.19 -10.98 25.14
CA LYS A 66 -0.65 -10.44 26.19
C LYS A 66 -0.27 -8.98 26.33
N PRO A 67 -1.20 -8.04 26.07
CA PRO A 67 -0.98 -6.66 26.47
C PRO A 67 -0.54 -6.72 27.92
N GLN A 68 0.61 -6.12 28.26
CA GLN A 68 1.03 -6.08 29.66
C GLN A 68 -0.07 -5.36 30.43
N ASP A 69 -0.95 -6.11 31.09
CA ASP A 69 -2.13 -5.56 31.78
C ASP A 69 -1.72 -4.61 32.91
N ASP A 70 -0.49 -4.70 33.40
CA ASP A 70 0.07 -3.80 34.40
C ASP A 70 0.68 -2.52 33.80
N ARG A 71 0.68 -2.37 32.47
CA ARG A 71 1.18 -1.18 31.75
C ARG A 71 0.11 -0.16 31.39
N TRP A 72 -1.17 -0.43 31.71
CA TRP A 72 -2.26 0.56 31.63
C TRP A 72 -2.19 1.64 32.71
N GLY A 73 -1.15 1.65 33.55
CA GLY A 73 -0.75 2.80 34.34
C GLY A 73 0.11 3.82 33.58
N LEU A 74 0.42 3.57 32.29
CA LEU A 74 0.89 4.63 31.41
C LEU A 74 -0.26 5.61 31.18
N PRO A 75 0.00 6.93 31.22
CA PRO A 75 -1.01 7.92 30.87
C PRO A 75 -1.61 7.53 29.52
N ASP A 76 -2.93 7.69 29.38
CA ASP A 76 -3.65 7.43 28.14
C ASP A 76 -2.78 7.87 26.96
N PRO A 77 -2.55 6.99 25.95
CA PRO A 77 -1.81 7.39 24.78
C PRO A 77 -2.39 8.72 24.32
N PRO A 78 -1.56 9.77 24.19
CA PRO A 78 -2.06 11.11 23.89
C PRO A 78 -3.01 10.99 22.71
N PRO A 79 -4.20 11.62 22.78
CA PRO A 79 -5.23 11.49 21.76
C PRO A 79 -4.56 11.60 20.40
N LEU A 80 -4.73 10.58 19.55
CA LEU A 80 -4.02 10.50 18.29
C LEU A 80 -4.18 11.85 17.58
N THR A 81 -3.05 12.49 17.28
CA THR A 81 -3.05 13.70 16.48
C THR A 81 -3.75 13.39 15.15
N SER A 82 -4.28 14.41 14.49
CA SER A 82 -4.86 14.23 13.14
C SER A 82 -3.91 13.53 12.17
N GLU A 83 -2.60 13.70 12.36
CA GLU A 83 -1.55 12.98 11.64
C GLU A 83 -1.47 11.50 12.03
N GLY A 84 -1.52 11.17 13.33
CA GLY A 84 -1.55 9.78 13.78
C GLY A 84 -2.80 9.01 13.34
N LEU A 85 -3.95 9.69 13.29
CA LEU A 85 -5.19 9.14 12.71
C LEU A 85 -5.02 8.84 11.22
N ARG A 86 -4.41 9.74 10.45
CA ARG A 86 -4.09 9.50 9.03
C ARG A 86 -3.12 8.35 8.85
N THR A 87 -2.08 8.24 9.67
CA THR A 87 -1.13 7.12 9.59
C THR A 87 -1.83 5.79 9.87
N TRP A 88 -2.69 5.76 10.89
CA TRP A 88 -3.45 4.56 11.25
C TRP A 88 -4.47 4.17 10.17
N GLU A 89 -5.18 5.15 9.60
CA GLU A 89 -6.07 4.96 8.45
C GLU A 89 -5.31 4.45 7.24
N MET A 90 -4.14 5.03 6.94
CA MET A 90 -3.29 4.58 5.84
C MET A 90 -2.81 3.14 6.05
N GLN A 91 -2.48 2.76 7.29
CA GLN A 91 -1.99 1.42 7.61
C GLN A 91 -3.10 0.36 7.53
N THR A 92 -4.29 0.65 8.07
CA THR A 92 -5.48 -0.21 7.91
C THR A 92 -5.91 -0.33 6.45
N HIS A 93 -5.78 0.74 5.67
CA HIS A 93 -6.10 0.70 4.24
C HIS A 93 -5.10 -0.17 3.45
N VAL A 94 -3.81 -0.16 3.81
CA VAL A 94 -2.80 -1.03 3.21
C VAL A 94 -3.09 -2.51 3.52
N ASP A 95 -3.50 -2.83 4.73
CA ASP A 95 -3.85 -4.21 5.10
C ASP A 95 -5.05 -4.74 4.29
N HIS A 96 -6.07 -3.91 4.06
CA HIS A 96 -7.24 -4.30 3.26
C HIS A 96 -6.96 -4.42 1.74
N VAL A 97 -5.96 -3.71 1.22
CA VAL A 97 -5.59 -3.80 -0.21
C VAL A 97 -5.14 -5.22 -0.57
N TYR A 98 -4.49 -5.94 0.36
CA TYR A 98 -4.05 -7.32 0.13
C TYR A 98 -5.20 -8.30 -0.11
N ASP A 99 -6.37 -8.06 0.47
CA ASP A 99 -7.54 -8.91 0.26
C ASP A 99 -8.36 -8.48 -0.98
N LEU A 100 -8.41 -7.17 -1.25
CA LEU A 100 -9.21 -6.60 -2.34
C LEU A 100 -8.60 -6.82 -3.72
N VAL A 101 -7.27 -6.72 -3.85
CA VAL A 101 -6.58 -6.86 -5.15
C VAL A 101 -6.77 -8.26 -5.77
N PRO A 102 -6.58 -9.38 -5.03
CA PRO A 102 -6.84 -10.71 -5.57
C PRO A 102 -8.30 -10.94 -5.96
N PHE A 103 -9.25 -10.37 -5.22
CA PHE A 103 -10.67 -10.41 -5.59
C PHE A 103 -10.92 -9.69 -6.92
N TRP A 104 -10.36 -8.48 -7.06
CA TRP A 104 -10.49 -7.70 -8.28
C TRP A 104 -9.93 -8.40 -9.51
N MET A 105 -8.73 -9.02 -9.40
CA MET A 105 -8.16 -9.80 -10.49
C MET A 105 -9.10 -10.92 -10.94
N ARG A 106 -9.66 -11.67 -9.99
CA ARG A 106 -10.63 -12.73 -10.30
C ARG A 106 -11.93 -12.21 -10.89
N ALA A 107 -12.39 -11.05 -10.44
CA ALA A 107 -13.58 -10.39 -10.97
C ALA A 107 -13.39 -10.00 -12.44
N VAL A 108 -12.19 -9.55 -12.81
CA VAL A 108 -11.82 -9.29 -14.21
C VAL A 108 -11.82 -10.59 -15.02
N ASP A 109 -11.17 -11.65 -14.54
CA ASP A 109 -11.14 -12.94 -15.25
C ASP A 109 -12.54 -13.57 -15.41
N ALA A 110 -13.37 -13.45 -14.37
CA ALA A 110 -14.75 -13.90 -14.41
C ALA A 110 -15.54 -13.11 -15.46
N ALA A 111 -15.37 -11.78 -15.50
CA ALA A 111 -16.02 -10.94 -16.50
C ALA A 111 -15.60 -11.30 -17.94
N GLU A 112 -14.33 -11.64 -18.16
CA GLU A 112 -13.85 -12.13 -19.46
C GLU A 112 -14.50 -13.46 -19.87
N ARG A 113 -14.85 -14.31 -18.89
CA ARG A 113 -15.63 -15.55 -19.11
C ARG A 113 -17.14 -15.32 -19.21
N GLY A 114 -17.63 -14.10 -19.04
CA GLY A 114 -19.06 -13.79 -18.96
C GLY A 114 -19.72 -14.15 -17.62
N GLU A 115 -18.92 -14.40 -16.59
CA GLU A 115 -19.35 -14.61 -15.20
C GLU A 115 -19.33 -13.28 -14.45
N VAL A 116 -20.32 -13.03 -13.60
CA VAL A 116 -20.36 -11.83 -12.74
C VAL A 116 -20.08 -12.23 -11.31
N LEU A 117 -18.90 -11.88 -10.80
CA LEU A 117 -18.58 -11.99 -9.37
C LEU A 117 -19.23 -10.83 -8.61
N ARG A 118 -20.05 -11.15 -7.61
CA ARG A 118 -20.72 -10.15 -6.76
C ARG A 118 -19.79 -9.75 -5.62
N LEU A 119 -19.56 -8.45 -5.49
CA LEU A 119 -18.73 -7.90 -4.41
C LEU A 119 -19.35 -8.18 -3.03
N GLU A 120 -20.69 -8.22 -2.95
CA GLU A 120 -21.43 -8.47 -1.73
C GLU A 120 -21.13 -9.87 -1.16
N GLU A 121 -21.07 -10.89 -2.02
CA GLU A 121 -20.74 -12.26 -1.62
C GLU A 121 -19.29 -12.36 -1.13
N PHE A 122 -18.39 -11.58 -1.72
CA PHE A 122 -17.00 -11.50 -1.27
C PHE A 122 -16.87 -10.85 0.11
N LEU A 123 -17.52 -9.71 0.33
CA LEU A 123 -17.49 -9.00 1.60
C LEU A 123 -18.13 -9.85 2.72
N GLN A 124 -19.27 -10.48 2.44
CA GLN A 124 -19.94 -11.35 3.39
C GLN A 124 -19.08 -12.57 3.76
N LYS A 125 -18.33 -13.11 2.80
CA LYS A 125 -17.36 -14.19 3.03
C LYS A 125 -16.14 -13.72 3.83
N MET A 126 -15.64 -12.51 3.58
CA MET A 126 -14.57 -11.90 4.38
C MET A 126 -14.97 -11.77 5.85
N GLU A 127 -16.18 -11.28 6.09
CA GLU A 127 -16.69 -11.03 7.44
C GLU A 127 -17.07 -12.32 8.19
N GLY A 128 -17.60 -13.32 7.47
CA GLY A 128 -18.04 -14.59 8.06
C GLY A 128 -16.94 -15.60 8.38
N ASP A 129 -15.90 -15.69 7.54
CA ASP A 129 -14.86 -16.72 7.68
C ASP A 129 -13.57 -16.21 8.37
N GLY A 130 -13.56 -14.96 8.86
CA GLY A 130 -12.39 -14.38 9.56
C GLY A 130 -11.27 -13.92 8.62
N GLY A 131 -11.64 -13.33 7.47
CA GLY A 131 -10.72 -12.87 6.44
C GLY A 131 -10.45 -13.91 5.35
N TRP A 132 -9.95 -13.48 4.19
CA TRP A 132 -9.69 -14.33 3.02
C TRP A 132 -8.41 -15.17 3.16
N ARG A 133 -8.26 -15.88 4.29
CA ARG A 133 -7.14 -16.77 4.62
C ARG A 133 -5.77 -16.07 4.65
N SER A 134 -4.84 -16.67 5.38
CA SER A 134 -3.46 -16.18 5.54
C SER A 134 -2.82 -15.81 4.19
N ALA A 135 -2.05 -14.73 4.16
CA ALA A 135 -1.36 -14.22 2.96
C ALA A 135 -0.67 -15.33 2.13
N ASP A 136 -0.10 -16.35 2.78
CA ASP A 136 0.53 -17.51 2.11
C ASP A 136 -0.42 -18.30 1.19
N GLN A 137 -1.72 -18.32 1.48
CA GLN A 137 -2.71 -19.02 0.69
C GLN A 137 -3.21 -18.19 -0.49
N VAL A 138 -3.23 -16.86 -0.32
CA VAL A 138 -3.49 -15.90 -1.40
C VAL A 138 -2.34 -15.90 -2.41
N TRP A 139 -1.10 -15.79 -1.92
CA TRP A 139 0.11 -15.82 -2.75
C TRP A 139 0.39 -17.22 -3.31
N GLY A 140 0.07 -18.29 -2.58
CA GLY A 140 0.17 -19.67 -3.07
C GLY A 140 -0.76 -19.95 -4.26
N MET A 141 -1.91 -19.29 -4.32
CA MET A 141 -2.76 -19.32 -5.52
C MET A 141 -2.11 -18.53 -6.66
N LEU A 142 -1.66 -17.29 -6.43
CA LEU A 142 -0.96 -16.45 -7.42
C LEU A 142 0.35 -17.09 -7.95
N GLY A 143 1.04 -17.91 -7.16
CA GLY A 143 2.20 -18.68 -7.62
C GLY A 143 1.85 -19.73 -8.69
N ALA A 144 0.62 -20.24 -8.69
CA ALA A 144 0.10 -21.12 -9.73
C ALA A 144 -0.40 -20.35 -10.98
N TRP A 145 -0.45 -19.02 -10.93
CA TRP A 145 -0.75 -18.14 -12.08
C TRP A 145 0.48 -17.82 -12.93
N ARG A 146 1.63 -18.49 -12.75
CA ARG A 146 2.65 -18.47 -13.80
C ARG A 146 2.03 -19.14 -15.02
N PRO A 147 1.72 -18.40 -16.10
CA PRO A 147 1.22 -19.02 -17.30
C PRO A 147 2.29 -20.00 -17.75
N ASN A 148 1.90 -21.21 -18.08
CA ASN A 148 2.76 -22.18 -18.73
C ASN A 148 2.99 -21.73 -20.20
N HIS A 149 3.49 -20.51 -20.40
CA HIS A 149 3.98 -20.02 -21.68
C HIS A 149 5.38 -20.56 -21.87
N GLN A 150 5.43 -21.80 -22.33
CA GLN A 150 6.58 -22.36 -23.01
C GLN A 150 6.71 -21.65 -24.37
N GLY A 151 7.29 -20.44 -24.37
CA GLY A 151 7.55 -19.69 -25.60
C GLY A 151 7.78 -18.21 -25.34
N GLY A 152 9.02 -17.75 -25.52
CA GLY A 152 9.37 -16.33 -25.59
C GLY A 152 9.92 -15.74 -24.29
N SER A 153 11.17 -16.09 -23.98
CA SER A 153 11.98 -15.40 -22.96
C SER A 153 12.45 -14.04 -23.49
N ASP A 154 11.57 -13.04 -23.46
CA ASP A 154 11.99 -11.64 -23.61
C ASP A 154 12.05 -11.03 -22.21
N GLY A 155 13.25 -11.17 -21.63
CA GLY A 155 13.58 -10.86 -20.26
C GLY A 155 13.39 -9.38 -19.93
N TRP A 156 12.38 -9.09 -19.12
CA TRP A 156 12.34 -7.88 -18.32
C TRP A 156 13.26 -8.06 -17.12
N GLY A 157 14.48 -7.53 -17.22
CA GLY A 157 15.22 -7.09 -16.04
C GLY A 157 16.53 -7.80 -15.68
N ASN A 158 17.33 -8.29 -16.63
CA ASN A 158 18.73 -8.61 -16.32
C ASN A 158 19.66 -7.47 -16.74
N LYS A 159 19.98 -6.58 -15.79
CA LYS A 159 21.10 -5.64 -15.92
C LYS A 159 22.40 -6.40 -15.64
N ASP A 160 22.90 -7.11 -16.64
CA ASP A 160 24.24 -7.68 -16.56
C ASP A 160 25.28 -6.56 -16.60
N GLY A 161 26.21 -6.66 -15.64
CA GLY A 161 27.21 -5.64 -15.34
C GLY A 161 28.14 -5.31 -16.50
N VAL A 162 28.25 -4.01 -16.80
CA VAL A 162 29.33 -3.46 -17.61
C VAL A 162 30.61 -3.43 -16.77
N SER A 163 31.48 -4.38 -17.07
CA SER A 163 32.89 -4.39 -16.68
C SER A 163 33.58 -3.12 -17.20
N THR A 164 34.16 -2.34 -16.29
CA THR A 164 35.01 -1.20 -16.55
C THR A 164 36.23 -1.61 -17.39
N ARG A 165 36.24 -1.29 -18.69
CA ARG A 165 37.48 -1.14 -19.46
C ARG A 165 37.64 0.32 -19.86
N LYS A 166 38.70 0.89 -19.29
CA LYS A 166 39.29 2.20 -19.56
C LYS A 166 39.87 2.20 -20.96
N GLY A 167 39.44 3.12 -21.83
CA GLY A 167 40.14 3.38 -23.08
C GLY A 167 39.40 4.30 -24.04
N GLY A 168 40.03 5.44 -24.34
CA GLY A 168 40.04 6.08 -25.67
C GLY A 168 38.75 6.74 -26.13
N GLY A 169 38.78 8.07 -26.22
CA GLY A 169 37.65 8.86 -26.68
C GLY A 169 37.24 8.63 -28.14
N THR A 170 36.11 9.22 -28.49
CA THR A 170 35.87 10.02 -29.68
C THR A 170 34.47 10.63 -29.54
N ASP A 171 34.36 11.90 -29.91
CA ASP A 171 33.11 12.64 -29.97
C ASP A 171 32.11 11.92 -30.88
N SER A 172 30.90 11.70 -30.37
CA SER A 172 29.72 11.39 -31.19
C SER A 172 28.47 11.75 -30.40
N THR A 173 27.97 12.93 -30.74
CA THR A 173 26.58 13.36 -30.58
C THR A 173 25.63 12.22 -30.95
N SER A 174 24.88 11.74 -29.96
CA SER A 174 23.72 10.86 -30.17
C SER A 174 22.66 11.24 -29.16
N ASP A 175 21.69 12.01 -29.63
CA ASP A 175 20.40 12.28 -28.99
C ASP A 175 19.71 10.95 -28.63
N ASN A 176 19.79 10.55 -27.37
CA ASN A 176 18.87 9.59 -26.80
C ASN A 176 17.64 10.36 -26.30
N GLN A 177 16.67 10.56 -27.19
CA GLN A 177 15.30 10.86 -26.78
C GLN A 177 14.73 9.61 -26.10
N ASP A 178 14.69 9.68 -24.78
CA ASP A 178 13.90 8.79 -23.92
C ASP A 178 12.43 8.98 -24.30
N LYS A 179 11.85 7.98 -24.97
CA LYS A 179 10.42 7.97 -25.36
C LYS A 179 9.56 7.57 -24.16
N GLY A 180 9.59 8.39 -23.11
CA GLY A 180 8.60 8.32 -22.04
C GLY A 180 7.30 8.98 -22.52
N TRP A 181 6.18 8.24 -22.52
CA TRP A 181 4.74 8.60 -22.53
C TRP A 181 4.23 9.94 -23.12
N GLY A 182 5.03 10.66 -23.89
CA GLY A 182 4.69 11.91 -24.54
C GLY A 182 3.87 11.62 -25.78
N VAL A 183 2.57 11.38 -25.61
CA VAL A 183 1.63 11.48 -26.70
C VAL A 183 1.68 12.93 -27.20
N LYS A 184 2.36 13.16 -28.33
CA LYS A 184 2.34 14.43 -29.06
C LYS A 184 0.96 14.56 -29.71
N GLU A 185 0.00 14.99 -28.91
CA GLU A 185 -1.40 15.01 -29.25
C GLU A 185 -1.73 16.27 -30.09
N ALA A 186 -2.35 16.08 -31.25
CA ALA A 186 -2.57 17.10 -32.28
C ALA A 186 -3.60 18.21 -31.93
N TRP A 187 -4.14 18.22 -30.71
CA TRP A 187 -5.09 19.24 -30.26
C TRP A 187 -4.43 20.55 -29.78
N ALA A 188 -3.11 20.59 -29.64
CA ALA A 188 -2.35 21.80 -29.26
C ALA A 188 -2.32 22.91 -30.34
N VAL A 189 -2.83 22.66 -31.57
CA VAL A 189 -2.72 23.62 -32.71
C VAL A 189 -4.03 24.38 -32.98
N LEU A 190 -5.15 24.04 -32.36
CA LEU A 190 -6.45 24.67 -32.67
C LEU A 190 -6.93 25.60 -31.55
N SER A 191 -6.24 26.72 -31.35
CA SER A 191 -6.83 27.93 -30.74
C SER A 191 -5.90 29.13 -30.93
N ASN A 192 -6.07 29.86 -32.04
CA ASN A 192 -5.93 31.33 -32.08
C ASN A 192 -6.25 31.91 -33.47
N HIS A 193 -7.54 32.12 -33.73
CA HIS A 193 -8.01 33.04 -34.77
C HIS A 193 -9.18 33.87 -34.24
N SER A 194 -8.87 35.02 -33.64
CA SER A 194 -9.67 36.26 -33.49
C SER A 194 -9.03 37.04 -32.33
N SER A 195 -8.49 38.24 -32.51
CA SER A 195 -9.11 39.36 -33.19
C SER A 195 -8.07 40.31 -33.77
N ASN A 196 -8.36 40.71 -35.01
CA ASN A 196 -7.75 41.80 -35.73
C ASN A 196 -8.15 43.12 -35.05
N SER A 197 -7.18 43.93 -34.61
CA SER A 197 -7.41 45.33 -34.22
C SER A 197 -6.23 46.15 -34.68
N SER A 198 -6.34 46.68 -35.90
CA SER A 198 -5.49 47.73 -36.42
C SER A 198 -5.72 49.02 -35.64
N HIS A 199 -4.69 49.59 -35.01
CA HIS A 199 -4.62 51.03 -34.84
C HIS A 199 -3.17 51.53 -34.80
N ARG A 200 -3.02 52.73 -35.36
CA ARG A 200 -1.85 53.34 -35.99
C ARG A 200 -0.68 53.72 -35.08
N ASP A 201 0.46 53.88 -35.75
CA ASP A 201 1.69 54.55 -35.35
C ASP A 201 1.49 55.85 -34.56
N THR A 202 2.31 56.06 -33.52
CA THR A 202 2.96 57.36 -33.28
C THR A 202 4.25 57.15 -32.50
N GLU A 203 5.35 57.66 -33.05
CA GLU A 203 6.67 57.74 -32.44
C GLU A 203 6.65 58.55 -31.14
N ARG A 204 7.61 58.25 -30.23
CA ARG A 204 8.60 59.19 -29.66
C ARG A 204 8.85 59.02 -28.14
N ALA A 205 10.15 58.94 -27.83
CA ALA A 205 10.86 59.31 -26.61
C ALA A 205 10.78 58.43 -25.35
N SER A 206 11.95 57.86 -25.03
CA SER A 206 12.58 57.73 -23.71
C SER A 206 11.69 57.86 -22.48
N GLY A 207 11.45 56.72 -21.83
CA GLY A 207 10.91 56.66 -20.48
C GLY A 207 11.32 55.34 -19.84
N THR A 208 12.16 55.45 -18.82
CA THR A 208 12.69 54.41 -17.93
C THR A 208 11.74 53.23 -17.73
N GLN A 209 12.22 52.03 -18.10
CA GLN A 209 11.58 50.74 -17.86
C GLN A 209 11.27 50.54 -16.37
N THR A 210 10.09 50.97 -15.95
CA THR A 210 9.41 50.40 -14.79
C THR A 210 8.78 49.12 -15.28
N SER A 211 9.48 48.00 -15.03
CA SER A 211 8.94 46.66 -15.18
C SER A 211 7.76 46.55 -14.21
N GLN A 212 6.57 46.94 -14.68
CA GLN A 212 5.30 46.60 -14.07
C GLN A 212 5.13 45.10 -14.27
N LYS A 213 5.81 44.35 -13.41
CA LYS A 213 5.50 42.98 -13.05
C LYS A 213 4.05 43.05 -12.57
N SER A 214 3.12 42.78 -13.49
CA SER A 214 1.73 42.54 -13.17
C SER A 214 1.73 41.39 -12.20
N SER A 215 1.68 41.73 -10.91
CA SER A 215 1.31 40.85 -9.84
C SER A 215 -0.17 40.51 -10.06
N HIS A 216 -0.43 39.73 -11.10
CA HIS A 216 -1.45 38.71 -11.01
C HIS A 216 -0.98 37.87 -9.83
N VAL A 217 -1.54 38.16 -8.65
CA VAL A 217 -1.52 37.25 -7.50
C VAL A 217 -2.42 36.07 -7.92
N GLY A 218 -2.04 35.40 -9.00
CA GLY A 218 -2.47 34.06 -9.31
C GLY A 218 -1.99 33.25 -8.14
N VAL A 219 -2.92 32.56 -7.50
CA VAL A 219 -2.63 31.65 -6.41
C VAL A 219 -1.66 30.62 -6.97
N THR A 220 -0.36 30.87 -6.81
CA THR A 220 0.66 29.95 -7.28
C THR A 220 0.47 28.69 -6.46
N HIS A 221 0.20 27.58 -7.14
CA HIS A 221 -0.02 26.29 -6.51
C HIS A 221 1.34 25.58 -6.43
N PRO A 222 2.12 25.73 -5.32
CA PRO A 222 3.50 25.23 -5.25
C PRO A 222 3.59 23.72 -5.48
N PHE A 223 2.57 22.98 -5.05
CA PHE A 223 2.43 21.56 -5.29
C PHE A 223 2.46 21.16 -6.78
N VAL A 224 1.84 21.96 -7.66
CA VAL A 224 1.82 21.67 -9.11
C VAL A 224 3.21 21.85 -9.70
N ASP A 225 3.94 22.86 -9.25
CA ASP A 225 5.32 23.10 -9.67
C ASP A 225 6.28 22.02 -9.15
N ASP A 226 6.08 21.54 -7.91
CA ASP A 226 6.87 20.45 -7.34
C ASP A 226 6.71 19.13 -8.13
N ILE A 227 5.46 18.78 -8.50
CA ILE A 227 5.20 17.61 -9.35
C ILE A 227 5.77 17.79 -10.75
N ALA A 228 5.58 18.97 -11.35
CA ALA A 228 6.13 19.25 -12.69
C ALA A 228 7.65 19.11 -12.70
N LEU A 229 8.33 19.56 -11.64
CA LEU A 229 9.76 19.39 -11.46
C LEU A 229 10.16 17.91 -11.27
N GLN A 230 9.42 17.17 -10.45
CA GLN A 230 9.66 15.75 -10.21
C GLN A 230 9.51 14.90 -11.47
N GLU A 231 8.55 15.23 -12.34
CA GLU A 231 8.32 14.54 -13.61
C GLU A 231 9.19 15.04 -14.76
N ALA A 232 10.08 16.02 -14.51
CA ALA A 232 10.82 16.73 -15.55
C ALA A 232 9.91 17.21 -16.70
N ALA A 233 8.71 17.68 -16.35
CA ALA A 233 7.72 18.17 -17.29
C ALA A 233 8.23 19.41 -18.03
N ASP A 234 7.92 19.51 -19.32
CA ASP A 234 8.16 20.74 -20.08
C ASP A 234 7.21 21.87 -19.64
N GLU A 235 7.51 23.09 -20.09
CA GLU A 235 6.72 24.27 -19.72
C GLU A 235 5.25 24.15 -20.15
N GLU A 236 5.00 23.48 -21.28
CA GLU A 236 3.65 23.25 -21.78
C GLU A 236 2.87 22.30 -20.88
N LYS A 237 3.44 21.15 -20.53
CA LYS A 237 2.82 20.18 -19.59
C LYS A 237 2.62 20.81 -18.21
N ARG A 238 3.58 21.61 -17.74
CA ARG A 238 3.43 22.36 -16.48
C ARG A 238 2.23 23.30 -16.52
N GLN A 239 2.06 24.06 -17.60
CA GLN A 239 0.88 24.92 -17.78
C GLN A 239 -0.42 24.12 -17.87
N GLN A 240 -0.41 22.95 -18.51
CA GLN A 240 -1.57 22.07 -18.55
C GLN A 240 -1.96 21.56 -17.15
N MET A 241 -0.98 21.23 -16.31
CA MET A 241 -1.23 20.82 -14.93
C MET A 241 -1.85 21.95 -14.10
N HIS A 242 -1.33 23.18 -14.22
CA HIS A 242 -1.92 24.36 -13.57
C HIS A 242 -3.35 24.60 -14.05
N ARG A 243 -3.59 24.55 -15.37
CA ARG A 243 -4.92 24.69 -15.96
C ARG A 243 -5.88 23.62 -15.45
N PHE A 244 -5.44 22.37 -15.40
CA PHE A 244 -6.26 21.27 -14.88
C PHE A 244 -6.58 21.48 -13.40
N PHE A 245 -5.64 21.98 -12.60
CA PHE A 245 -5.85 22.24 -11.18
C PHE A 245 -6.89 23.35 -10.94
N GLU A 246 -6.88 24.39 -11.75
CA GLU A 246 -7.83 25.50 -11.68
C GLU A 246 -9.26 25.14 -12.16
N MET A 247 -9.45 24.01 -12.85
CA MET A 247 -10.77 23.56 -13.32
C MET A 247 -11.70 23.21 -12.15
N SER A 248 -13.01 23.44 -12.35
CA SER A 248 -14.04 22.97 -11.40
C SER A 248 -14.04 21.44 -11.33
N THR A 249 -14.61 20.89 -10.26
CA THR A 249 -14.70 19.44 -10.07
C THR A 249 -15.44 18.76 -11.23
N GLU A 250 -16.54 19.35 -11.70
CA GLU A 250 -17.32 18.82 -12.83
C GLU A 250 -16.50 18.81 -14.12
N GLN A 251 -15.74 19.89 -14.36
CA GLN A 251 -14.87 19.99 -15.52
C GLN A 251 -13.72 18.98 -15.47
N LYS A 252 -13.11 18.76 -14.30
CA LYS A 252 -12.08 17.73 -14.10
C LYS A 252 -12.61 16.34 -14.42
N VAL A 253 -13.82 16.01 -13.95
CA VAL A 253 -14.47 14.72 -14.24
C VAL A 253 -14.71 14.54 -15.74
N LEU A 254 -15.23 15.55 -16.42
CA LEU A 254 -15.43 15.50 -17.87
C LEU A 254 -14.11 15.29 -18.62
N LYS A 255 -13.05 15.99 -18.21
CA LYS A 255 -11.73 15.86 -18.83
C LYS A 255 -11.14 14.46 -18.65
N ILE A 256 -11.26 13.89 -17.45
CA ILE A 256 -10.83 12.50 -17.18
C ILE A 256 -11.60 11.51 -18.07
N GLN A 257 -12.93 11.67 -18.20
CA GLN A 257 -13.74 10.81 -19.05
C GLN A 257 -13.36 10.92 -20.53
N GLU A 258 -13.05 12.12 -21.00
CA GLU A 258 -12.55 12.36 -22.36
C GLU A 258 -11.22 11.64 -22.60
N THR A 259 -10.25 11.78 -21.69
CA THR A 259 -8.95 11.09 -21.77
C THR A 259 -9.11 9.57 -21.77
N ILE A 260 -9.96 9.02 -20.90
CA ILE A 260 -10.25 7.57 -20.89
C ILE A 260 -10.85 7.12 -22.22
N ARG A 261 -11.80 7.88 -22.78
CA ARG A 261 -12.40 7.58 -24.09
C ARG A 261 -11.34 7.58 -25.19
N TYR A 262 -10.48 8.59 -25.21
CA TYR A 262 -9.42 8.72 -26.20
C TYR A 262 -8.43 7.55 -26.15
N LEU A 263 -7.98 7.16 -24.95
CA LEU A 263 -7.07 6.02 -24.75
C LEU A 263 -7.70 4.69 -25.17
N ARG A 264 -9.02 4.53 -24.99
CA ARG A 264 -9.75 3.34 -25.47
C ARG A 264 -9.85 3.27 -27.00
N THR A 265 -9.98 4.41 -27.67
CA THR A 265 -10.06 4.45 -29.14
C THR A 265 -8.70 4.38 -29.82
N HIS A 266 -7.61 4.69 -29.11
CA HIS A 266 -6.24 4.66 -29.61
C HIS A 266 -5.34 3.80 -28.71
N PRO A 267 -5.48 2.45 -28.76
CA PRO A 267 -4.57 1.56 -28.06
C PRO A 267 -3.14 1.74 -28.60
N ALA A 268 -2.17 1.74 -27.67
CA ALA A 268 -0.75 1.89 -27.97
C ALA A 268 -0.16 0.70 -28.74
#